data_AF-A0A7L4RSZ8-F1
#
_entry.id   AF-A0A7L4RSZ8-F1
#
_cell.length_a   1.000
_cell.length_b   1.000
_cell.length_c   1.000
_cell.angle_alpha   90.00
_cell.angle_beta   90.00
_cell.angle_gamma   90.00
#
_symmetry.space_group_name_H-M   'P 1'
#
loop_
_entity.id
_entity.type
_entity.pdbx_description
1 polymer ?
#
loop_
_entity_poly.entity_id
_entity_poly.type
_entity_poly.pdbx_seq_one_letter_code
_entity_poly.pdbx_strand_id
1 'polypeptide(L)'
;MEHKKHEAFGIALWVIFLIYVLLYQRTDPVRMIFLAIVSVAFCFIGSTLPDIDSTKSNAFKRMQFIATIMAFTISFVSLAGVFGTSMTGVVYLIAASALITVVVLIILRVVLPRHRGPIHSVAAGAIYGVIVLVLSYVLLFDIWMALLVAFFAFLSFASHLALDVVLK
;
A
#
# COMPACT_ATOMS: atom_id res chain seq x y z
N MET A 1 1.66 -7.31 -19.33
CA MET A 1 0.77 -6.34 -20.02
C MET A 1 -0.50 -6.08 -19.20
N GLU A 2 -0.97 -7.08 -18.44
CA GLU A 2 -2.13 -6.99 -17.52
C GLU A 2 -1.92 -6.05 -16.33
N HIS A 3 -0.77 -6.12 -15.64
CA HIS A 3 -0.50 -5.26 -14.46
C HIS A 3 -0.71 -3.75 -14.71
N LYS A 4 -0.26 -3.24 -15.87
CA LYS A 4 -0.46 -1.83 -16.24
C LYS A 4 -1.94 -1.46 -16.43
N LYS A 5 -2.78 -2.42 -16.85
CA LYS A 5 -4.22 -2.21 -16.98
C LYS A 5 -4.88 -2.13 -15.61
N HIS A 6 -4.45 -2.97 -14.67
CA HIS A 6 -4.93 -2.94 -13.28
C HIS A 6 -4.61 -1.59 -12.62
N GLU A 7 -3.35 -1.15 -12.73
CA GLU A 7 -2.92 0.18 -12.23
C GLU A 7 -3.73 1.32 -12.88
N ALA A 8 -3.91 1.28 -14.20
CA ALA A 8 -4.66 2.31 -14.93
C ALA A 8 -6.12 2.38 -14.48
N PHE A 9 -6.77 1.25 -14.20
CA PHE A 9 -8.14 1.21 -13.70
C PHE A 9 -8.25 1.79 -12.28
N GLY A 10 -7.28 1.48 -11.41
CA GLY A 10 -7.19 2.10 -10.09
C GLY A 10 -7.05 3.62 -10.14
N ILE A 11 -6.21 4.12 -11.07
CA ILE A 11 -6.05 5.56 -11.31
C ILE A 11 -7.36 6.16 -11.85
N ALA A 12 -8.03 5.50 -12.79
CA ALA A 12 -9.30 5.98 -13.33
C ALA A 12 -10.38 6.11 -12.25
N LEU A 13 -10.50 5.12 -11.36
CA LEU A 13 -11.41 5.17 -10.22
C LEU A 13 -11.06 6.30 -9.25
N TRP A 14 -9.78 6.53 -9.00
CA TRP A 14 -9.33 7.66 -8.19
C TRP A 14 -9.68 9.02 -8.83
N VAL A 15 -9.53 9.16 -10.15
CA VAL A 15 -9.93 10.39 -10.86
C VAL A 15 -11.44 10.61 -10.75
N ILE A 16 -12.25 9.56 -10.89
CA ILE A 16 -13.70 9.63 -10.70
C ILE A 16 -14.04 10.09 -9.27
N PHE A 17 -13.36 9.53 -8.27
CA PHE A 17 -13.49 9.97 -6.88
C PHE A 17 -13.16 11.46 -6.71
N LEU A 18 -12.04 11.93 -7.27
CA LEU A 18 -11.67 13.34 -7.16
C LEU A 18 -12.69 14.26 -7.83
N ILE A 19 -13.17 13.91 -9.02
CA ILE A 19 -14.21 14.68 -9.71
C ILE A 19 -15.47 14.73 -8.85
N TYR A 20 -15.89 13.60 -8.25
CA TYR A 20 -17.03 13.56 -7.35
C TYR A 20 -16.84 14.52 -6.17
N VAL A 21 -15.69 14.47 -5.49
CA VAL A 21 -15.43 15.37 -4.35
C VAL A 21 -15.43 16.83 -4.80
N LEU A 22 -14.78 17.17 -5.92
CA LEU A 22 -14.72 18.54 -6.43
C LEU A 22 -16.11 19.11 -6.78
N LEU A 23 -17.02 18.27 -7.28
CA LEU A 23 -18.36 18.70 -7.69
C LEU A 23 -19.34 18.79 -6.51
N TYR A 24 -19.21 17.90 -5.52
CA TYR A 24 -20.26 17.69 -4.50
C TYR A 24 -19.83 18.03 -3.07
N GLN A 25 -18.54 18.25 -2.81
CA GLN A 25 -18.02 18.53 -1.49
C GLN A 25 -17.33 19.90 -1.45
N ARG A 26 -17.72 20.74 -0.49
CA ARG A 26 -16.97 21.96 -0.18
C ARG A 26 -15.85 21.62 0.81
N THR A 27 -14.68 21.33 0.27
CA THR A 27 -13.44 21.13 1.04
C THR A 27 -12.48 22.29 0.76
N ASP A 28 -11.75 22.73 1.79
CA ASP A 28 -10.68 23.69 1.58
C ASP A 28 -9.53 23.07 0.76
N PRO A 29 -8.71 23.89 0.07
CA PRO A 29 -7.65 23.40 -0.80
C PRO A 29 -6.62 22.50 -0.10
N VAL A 30 -6.32 22.76 1.17
CA VAL A 30 -5.33 21.98 1.93
C VAL A 30 -5.87 20.60 2.24
N ARG A 31 -7.11 20.52 2.72
CA ARG A 31 -7.80 19.24 2.91
C ARG A 31 -7.96 18.49 1.59
N MET A 32 -8.23 19.17 0.47
CA MET A 32 -8.30 18.54 -0.85
C MET A 32 -6.98 17.89 -1.27
N ILE A 33 -5.86 18.57 -1.08
CA ILE A 33 -4.54 17.99 -1.38
C ILE A 33 -4.30 16.75 -0.53
N PHE A 34 -4.58 16.84 0.77
CA PHE A 34 -4.37 15.73 1.69
C PHE A 34 -5.28 14.53 1.36
N LEU A 35 -6.55 14.79 1.08
CA LEU A 35 -7.52 13.79 0.61
C LEU A 35 -7.06 13.14 -0.70
N ALA A 36 -6.56 13.92 -1.65
CA ALA A 36 -6.05 13.40 -2.92
C ALA A 36 -4.86 12.45 -2.71
N ILE A 37 -3.93 12.78 -1.81
CA ILE A 37 -2.77 11.94 -1.48
C ILE A 37 -3.20 10.63 -0.81
N VAL A 38 -4.08 10.72 0.20
CA VAL A 38 -4.55 9.55 0.94
C VAL A 38 -5.35 8.62 0.02
N SER A 39 -6.28 9.18 -0.77
CA SER A 39 -7.12 8.42 -1.69
C SER A 39 -6.33 7.79 -2.84
N VAL A 40 -5.35 8.48 -3.42
CA VAL A 40 -4.54 7.89 -4.51
C VAL A 40 -3.71 6.73 -3.99
N ALA A 41 -3.14 6.86 -2.79
CA ALA A 41 -2.35 5.80 -2.18
C ALA A 41 -3.19 4.55 -1.98
N PHE A 42 -4.38 4.67 -1.38
CA PHE A 42 -5.24 3.51 -1.18
C PHE A 42 -5.85 2.97 -2.47
N CYS A 43 -6.31 3.80 -3.41
CA CYS A 43 -6.80 3.30 -4.69
C CYS A 43 -5.71 2.54 -5.46
N PHE A 44 -4.48 3.06 -5.47
CA PHE A 44 -3.35 2.40 -6.12
C PHE A 44 -2.98 1.08 -5.42
N ILE A 45 -2.89 1.07 -4.09
CA ILE A 45 -2.65 -0.16 -3.32
C ILE A 45 -3.75 -1.18 -3.63
N GLY A 46 -5.04 -0.80 -3.57
CA GLY A 46 -6.16 -1.70 -3.88
C GLY A 46 -6.04 -2.34 -5.26
N SER A 47 -5.65 -1.56 -6.28
CA SER A 47 -5.48 -2.07 -7.65
C SER A 47 -4.27 -3.00 -7.85
N THR A 48 -3.32 -3.00 -6.92
CA THR A 48 -2.06 -3.77 -7.04
C THR A 48 -1.93 -4.87 -6.00
N LEU A 49 -2.69 -4.80 -4.89
CA LEU A 49 -2.62 -5.72 -3.77
C LEU A 49 -2.87 -7.18 -4.18
N PRO A 50 -3.85 -7.50 -5.06
CA PRO A 50 -4.06 -8.89 -5.46
C PRO A 50 -2.92 -9.46 -6.31
N ASP A 51 -2.14 -8.64 -7.03
CA ASP A 51 -0.98 -9.06 -7.84
C ASP A 51 0.23 -9.46 -6.97
N ILE A 52 0.22 -9.18 -5.67
CA ILE A 52 1.33 -9.51 -4.77
C ILE A 52 1.40 -11.03 -4.52
N ASP A 53 0.35 -11.76 -4.86
CA ASP A 53 0.14 -13.19 -4.64
C ASP A 53 1.16 -14.14 -5.29
N SER A 54 2.15 -13.63 -6.02
CA SER A 54 3.27 -14.41 -6.52
C SER A 54 4.61 -13.71 -6.28
N THR A 55 5.62 -14.48 -5.87
CA THR A 55 6.97 -13.97 -5.65
C THR A 55 7.67 -13.48 -6.92
N LYS A 56 7.09 -13.77 -8.09
CA LYS A 56 7.58 -13.33 -9.40
C LYS A 56 6.92 -12.03 -9.88
N SER A 57 5.85 -11.57 -9.24
CA SER A 57 5.11 -10.39 -9.71
C SER A 57 5.91 -9.11 -9.54
N ASN A 58 5.64 -8.13 -10.41
CA ASN A 58 6.23 -6.79 -10.30
C ASN A 58 5.73 -6.07 -9.04
N ALA A 59 4.47 -6.28 -8.65
CA ALA A 59 3.90 -5.75 -7.41
C ALA A 59 4.67 -6.22 -6.18
N PHE A 60 4.97 -7.52 -6.10
CA PHE A 60 5.77 -8.09 -5.02
C PHE A 60 7.20 -7.55 -4.99
N LYS A 61 7.86 -7.42 -6.15
CA LYS A 61 9.21 -6.83 -6.23
C LYS A 61 9.23 -5.38 -5.75
N ARG A 62 8.22 -4.59 -6.10
CA ARG A 62 8.08 -3.20 -5.62
C ARG A 62 7.84 -3.15 -4.12
N MET A 63 6.96 -4.01 -3.59
CA MET A 63 6.75 -4.12 -2.15
C MET A 63 8.04 -4.51 -1.41
N GLN A 64 8.80 -5.49 -1.93
CA GLN A 64 10.10 -5.87 -1.36
C GLN A 64 11.07 -4.69 -1.32
N PHE A 65 11.13 -3.89 -2.39
CA PHE A 65 11.98 -2.71 -2.42
C PHE A 65 11.60 -1.68 -1.34
N ILE A 66 10.30 -1.35 -1.25
CA ILE A 66 9.79 -0.42 -0.23
C ILE A 66 10.05 -0.95 1.19
N ALA A 67 9.73 -2.22 1.44
CA ALA A 67 9.94 -2.85 2.74
C ALA A 67 11.43 -2.90 3.13
N THR A 68 12.33 -3.07 2.15
CA THR A 68 13.78 -3.03 2.37
C THR A 68 14.22 -1.67 2.89
N ILE A 69 13.81 -0.60 2.21
CA ILE A 69 14.14 0.77 2.60
C ILE A 69 13.57 1.06 4.00
N MET A 70 12.29 0.75 4.21
CA MET A 70 11.63 0.98 5.50
C MET A 70 12.30 0.22 6.63
N ALA A 71 12.55 -1.09 6.46
CA ALA A 71 13.17 -1.91 7.49
C ALA A 71 14.56 -1.39 7.85
N PHE A 72 15.36 -1.02 6.85
CA PHE A 72 16.69 -0.45 7.08
C PHE A 72 16.59 0.90 7.80
N THR A 73 15.79 1.84 7.32
CA THR A 73 15.66 3.17 7.92
C THR A 73 15.12 3.10 9.35
N ILE A 74 14.07 2.30 9.59
CA ILE A 74 13.48 2.16 10.92
C ILE A 74 14.49 1.54 11.90
N SER A 75 15.17 0.45 11.49
CA SER A 75 16.17 -0.18 12.36
C SER A 75 17.36 0.74 12.61
N PHE A 76 17.85 1.44 11.59
CA PHE A 76 18.94 2.41 11.71
C PHE A 76 18.61 3.53 12.70
N VAL A 77 17.43 4.14 12.58
CA VAL A 77 16.99 5.21 13.50
C VAL A 77 16.80 4.67 14.91
N SER A 78 16.17 3.49 15.05
CA SER A 78 15.86 2.90 16.36
C SER A 78 17.12 2.46 17.12
N LEU A 79 18.16 2.04 16.39
CA LEU A 79 19.41 1.54 16.97
C LEU A 79 20.49 2.62 17.05
N ALA A 80 20.29 3.81 16.48
CA ALA A 80 21.29 4.88 16.47
C ALA A 80 21.77 5.27 17.87
N GLY A 81 20.87 5.27 18.86
CA GLY A 81 21.21 5.55 20.27
C GLY A 81 21.96 4.43 20.99
N VAL A 82 22.01 3.22 20.42
CA VAL A 82 22.60 2.03 21.05
C VAL A 82 24.09 1.88 20.73
N PHE A 83 24.49 2.15 19.48
CA PHE A 83 25.85 1.87 19.01
C PHE A 83 26.83 3.06 19.10
N GLY A 84 26.35 4.24 19.50
CA GLY A 84 27.16 5.46 19.60
C GLY A 84 27.62 6.00 18.23
N THR A 85 28.36 7.12 18.25
CA THR A 85 28.74 7.87 17.03
C THR A 85 30.17 7.62 16.54
N SER A 86 30.90 6.71 17.17
CA SER A 86 32.23 6.32 16.70
C SER A 86 32.15 5.61 15.35
N MET A 87 33.23 5.64 14.56
CA MET A 87 33.26 4.95 13.26
C MET A 87 32.91 3.45 13.39
N THR A 88 33.45 2.79 14.42
CA THR A 88 33.12 1.38 14.74
C THR A 88 31.65 1.20 15.10
N GLY A 89 31.08 2.12 15.88
CA GLY A 89 29.66 2.13 16.24
C GLY A 89 28.76 2.27 15.02
N VAL A 90 29.09 3.19 14.10
CA VAL A 90 28.36 3.37 12.83
C VAL A 90 28.42 2.12 11.96
N VAL A 91 29.59 1.46 11.87
CA VAL A 91 29.72 0.19 11.13
C VAL A 91 28.82 -0.90 11.74
N TYR A 92 28.80 -1.05 13.06
CA TYR A 92 27.92 -2.02 13.73
C TYR A 92 26.44 -1.68 13.56
N LEU A 93 26.07 -0.40 13.60
CA LEU A 93 24.71 0.07 13.34
C LEU A 93 24.25 -0.31 11.92
N ILE A 94 25.08 -0.04 10.91
CA ILE A 94 24.77 -0.39 9.51
C ILE A 94 24.64 -1.91 9.37
N ALA A 95 25.57 -2.67 9.94
CA ALA A 95 25.55 -4.14 9.87
C ALA A 95 24.30 -4.73 10.53
N ALA A 96 23.93 -4.26 11.73
CA ALA A 96 22.72 -4.68 12.43
C ALA A 96 21.44 -4.33 11.64
N SER A 97 21.37 -3.12 11.11
CA SER A 97 20.23 -2.65 10.29
C SER A 97 20.09 -3.45 9.00
N ALA A 98 21.21 -3.77 8.35
CA ALA A 98 21.25 -4.64 7.17
C ALA A 98 20.77 -6.07 7.50
N LEU A 99 21.22 -6.63 8.63
CA LEU A 99 20.79 -7.96 9.07
C LEU A 99 19.29 -8.02 9.32
N ILE A 100 18.73 -7.04 10.05
CA ILE A 100 17.27 -6.92 10.28
C ILE A 100 16.52 -6.85 8.96
N THR A 101 17.03 -6.06 8.01
CA THR A 101 16.44 -5.92 6.67
C THR A 101 16.41 -7.26 5.92
N VAL A 102 17.49 -8.04 5.98
CA VAL A 102 17.53 -9.39 5.40
C VAL A 102 16.50 -10.32 6.06
N VAL A 103 16.36 -10.26 7.38
CA VAL A 103 15.34 -11.05 8.12
C VAL A 103 13.93 -10.67 7.66
N VAL A 104 13.62 -9.38 7.54
CA VAL A 104 12.32 -8.91 7.03
C VAL A 104 12.06 -9.42 5.62
N LEU A 105 13.06 -9.40 4.73
CA LEU A 105 12.92 -9.93 3.38
C LEU A 105 12.66 -11.44 3.35
N ILE A 106 13.31 -12.21 4.23
CA ILE A 106 13.06 -13.64 4.36
C ILE A 106 11.62 -13.88 4.83
N ILE A 107 11.17 -13.15 5.86
CA ILE A 107 9.80 -13.24 6.38
C ILE A 107 8.79 -12.95 5.26
N LEU A 108 8.97 -11.87 4.50
CA LEU A 108 8.09 -11.52 3.37
C LEU A 108 8.00 -12.63 2.33
N ARG A 109 9.11 -13.32 2.03
CA ARG A 109 9.13 -14.44 1.07
C ARG A 109 8.48 -15.72 1.60
N VAL A 110 8.54 -15.95 2.91
CA VAL A 110 7.96 -17.14 3.56
C VAL A 110 6.45 -16.97 3.78
N VAL A 111 6.02 -15.77 4.17
CA VAL A 111 4.62 -15.48 4.49
C VAL A 111 3.74 -15.44 3.23
N LEU A 112 4.30 -15.06 2.08
CA LEU A 112 3.51 -14.97 0.84
C LEU A 112 3.28 -16.34 0.19
N PRO A 113 2.01 -16.74 -0.02
CA PRO A 113 1.68 -18.01 -0.66
C PRO A 113 2.25 -18.11 -2.07
N ARG A 114 2.57 -19.35 -2.47
CA ARG A 114 3.17 -19.67 -3.79
C ARG A 114 2.16 -19.76 -4.94
N HIS A 115 0.86 -19.68 -4.66
CA HIS A 115 -0.23 -19.76 -5.65
C HIS A 115 -1.41 -18.88 -5.21
N ARG A 116 -2.01 -18.14 -6.17
CA ARG A 116 -3.18 -17.23 -6.03
C ARG A 116 -3.82 -17.28 -4.65
N GLY A 117 -3.24 -16.52 -3.73
CA GLY A 117 -3.50 -16.66 -2.30
C GLY A 117 -4.88 -16.15 -1.89
N PRO A 118 -5.22 -16.22 -0.59
CA PRO A 118 -6.47 -15.67 -0.06
C PRO A 118 -6.65 -14.18 -0.36
N ILE A 119 -5.55 -13.46 -0.65
CA ILE A 119 -5.54 -12.06 -1.05
C ILE A 119 -6.22 -11.85 -2.41
N HIS A 120 -6.32 -12.86 -3.28
CA HIS A 120 -7.04 -12.76 -4.56
C HIS A 120 -8.52 -13.17 -4.39
N SER A 121 -9.23 -12.55 -3.44
CA SER A 121 -10.63 -12.87 -3.14
C SER A 121 -11.45 -11.65 -2.77
N VAL A 122 -12.77 -11.69 -3.02
CA VAL A 122 -13.69 -10.62 -2.64
C VAL A 122 -13.68 -10.39 -1.12
N ALA A 123 -13.51 -11.46 -0.33
CA ALA A 123 -13.39 -11.37 1.12
C ALA A 123 -12.15 -10.57 1.54
N ALA A 124 -10.99 -10.80 0.90
CA ALA A 124 -9.79 -10.00 1.12
C ALA A 124 -10.01 -8.53 0.72
N GLY A 125 -10.75 -8.27 -0.36
CA GLY A 125 -11.16 -6.92 -0.74
C GLY A 125 -11.99 -6.24 0.34
N ALA A 126 -12.96 -6.93 0.93
CA ALA A 126 -13.78 -6.39 2.01
C ALA A 126 -12.95 -6.07 3.26
N ILE A 127 -12.05 -6.97 3.67
CA ILE A 127 -11.11 -6.74 4.78
C ILE A 127 -10.23 -5.53 4.47
N TYR A 128 -9.73 -5.43 3.24
CA TYR A 128 -8.95 -4.29 2.78
C TYR A 128 -9.75 -2.98 2.89
N GLY A 129 -11.01 -2.96 2.45
CA GLY A 129 -11.90 -1.80 2.60
C GLY A 129 -12.08 -1.37 4.05
N VAL A 130 -12.25 -2.32 4.98
CA VAL A 130 -12.35 -2.02 6.43
C VAL A 130 -11.04 -1.42 6.96
N ILE A 131 -9.89 -1.97 6.58
CA ILE A 131 -8.58 -1.42 6.97
C ILE A 131 -8.43 0.01 6.45
N VAL A 132 -8.77 0.25 5.17
CA VAL A 132 -8.71 1.60 4.58
C VAL A 132 -9.65 2.57 5.28
N LEU A 133 -10.86 2.13 5.67
CA LEU A 133 -11.79 2.97 6.43
C LEU A 133 -11.18 3.46 7.74
N VAL A 134 -10.63 2.54 8.53
CA VAL A 134 -10.00 2.88 9.82
C VAL A 134 -8.82 3.83 9.62
N LEU A 135 -7.92 3.51 8.68
CA LEU A 135 -6.74 4.33 8.42
C LEU A 135 -7.12 5.72 7.87
N SER A 136 -8.08 5.78 6.95
CA SER A 136 -8.55 7.05 6.38
C SER A 136 -9.23 7.90 7.43
N TYR A 137 -9.97 7.30 8.37
CA TYR A 137 -10.57 8.04 9.48
C TYR A 137 -9.50 8.65 10.39
N VAL A 138 -8.45 7.88 10.72
CA VAL A 138 -7.31 8.38 11.52
C VAL A 138 -6.55 9.50 10.81
N LEU A 139 -6.40 9.43 9.49
CA LEU A 139 -5.64 10.44 8.71
C LEU A 139 -6.46 11.70 8.44
N LEU A 140 -7.75 11.55 8.11
CA LEU A 140 -8.61 12.64 7.63
C LEU A 140 -9.44 13.29 8.75
N PHE A 141 -9.65 12.58 9.86
CA PHE A 141 -10.54 12.97 10.96
C PHE A 141 -11.98 13.29 10.49
N ASP A 142 -12.42 12.66 9.40
CA ASP A 142 -13.74 12.83 8.80
C ASP A 142 -14.27 11.47 8.36
N ILE A 143 -15.36 11.02 9.00
CA ILE A 143 -15.96 9.71 8.74
C ILE A 143 -16.56 9.60 7.34
N TRP A 144 -17.14 10.68 6.80
CA TRP A 144 -17.75 10.66 5.47
C TRP A 144 -16.68 10.53 4.40
N MET A 145 -15.59 11.30 4.54
CA MET A 145 -14.45 11.19 3.62
C MET A 145 -13.76 9.82 3.75
N ALA A 146 -13.63 9.31 4.97
CA ALA A 146 -13.05 7.99 5.20
C ALA A 146 -13.87 6.86 4.57
N LEU A 147 -15.22 6.91 4.67
CA LEU A 147 -16.12 5.98 4.00
C LEU A 147 -15.99 6.04 2.48
N LEU A 148 -15.94 7.25 1.92
CA LEU A 148 -15.76 7.47 0.49
C LEU A 148 -14.42 6.90 0.00
N VAL A 149 -13.33 7.19 0.68
CA VAL A 149 -12.00 6.67 0.34
C VAL A 149 -11.97 5.14 0.44
N ALA A 150 -12.54 4.57 1.50
CA ALA A 150 -12.63 3.12 1.69
C ALA A 150 -13.45 2.44 0.59
N PHE A 151 -14.57 3.04 0.20
CA PHE A 151 -15.42 2.53 -0.87
C PHE A 151 -14.69 2.52 -2.22
N PHE A 152 -14.03 3.61 -2.59
CA PHE A 152 -13.28 3.67 -3.85
C PHE A 152 -12.02 2.78 -3.84
N ALA A 153 -11.35 2.63 -2.69
CA ALA A 153 -10.25 1.69 -2.53
C ALA A 153 -10.72 0.23 -2.68
N PHE A 154 -11.86 -0.12 -2.10
CA PHE A 154 -12.52 -1.41 -2.30
C PHE A 154 -12.90 -1.62 -3.77
N LEU A 155 -13.52 -0.63 -4.43
CA LEU A 155 -13.85 -0.72 -5.85
C LEU A 155 -12.59 -0.90 -6.70
N SER A 156 -11.49 -0.24 -6.37
CA SER A 156 -10.21 -0.41 -7.04
C SER A 156 -9.73 -1.86 -6.95
N PHE A 157 -9.79 -2.45 -5.75
CA PHE A 157 -9.49 -3.85 -5.54
C PHE A 157 -10.45 -4.79 -6.27
N ALA A 158 -11.76 -4.54 -6.20
CA ALA A 158 -12.77 -5.34 -6.87
C ALA A 158 -12.63 -5.27 -8.40
N SER A 159 -12.26 -4.10 -8.94
CA SER A 159 -12.02 -3.91 -10.37
C SER A 159 -10.85 -4.74 -10.86
N HIS A 160 -9.81 -4.91 -10.04
CA HIS A 160 -8.71 -5.83 -10.33
C HIS A 160 -9.23 -7.25 -10.49
N LEU A 161 -9.99 -7.77 -9.52
CA LEU A 161 -10.54 -9.13 -9.59
C LEU A 161 -11.45 -9.30 -10.81
N ALA A 162 -12.26 -8.28 -11.13
CA ALA A 162 -13.15 -8.30 -12.28
C ALA A 162 -12.36 -8.30 -13.61
N LEU A 163 -11.32 -7.48 -13.73
CA LEU A 163 -10.42 -7.46 -14.88
C LEU A 163 -9.75 -8.83 -15.09
N ASP A 164 -9.35 -9.49 -14.01
CA ASP A 164 -8.78 -10.84 -14.05
C ASP A 164 -9.76 -11.91 -14.58
N VAL A 165 -11.07 -11.67 -14.45
CA VAL A 165 -12.11 -12.54 -15.04
C VAL A 165 -12.37 -12.19 -16.50
N VAL A 166 -12.38 -10.90 -16.84
CA VAL A 166 -12.71 -10.41 -18.19
C VAL A 166 -11.56 -10.57 -19.19
N LEU A 167 -10.32 -10.47 -18.72
CA LEU A 167 -9.11 -10.54 -19.55
C LEU A 167 -8.53 -11.96 -19.70
N LYS A 168 -9.16 -12.97 -19.05
CA LYS A 168 -8.88 -14.39 -19.31
C LYS A 168 -9.32 -14.81 -20.71
#